data_AF-A0A2D6AS91-F1
#
_entry.id   AF-A0A2D6AS91-F1
#
_cell.length_a   1.000
_cell.length_b   1.000
_cell.length_c   1.000
_cell.angle_alpha   90.00
_cell.angle_beta   90.00
_cell.angle_gamma   90.00
#
_symmetry.space_group_name_H-M   'P 1'
#
loop_
_entity.id
_entity.type
_entity.pdbx_description
1 polymer ?
#
loop_
_entity_poly.entity_id
_entity_poly.type
_entity_poly.pdbx_seq_one_letter_code
_entity_poly.pdbx_strand_id
1 'polypeptide(L)'
;MLKITRLNLISLVIWLSVTPLFLLATSAAEKDKFEELSSQLSEAIDARNFQAARTTMEEMMPLMKEILKENKKELSELKKGDSPEVDVQLFEKKLTRKTELYESFKKLVDVSPAALRGKSQMIKDGVIEFVELI
;
A
#
# COMPACT_ATOMS: atom_id res chain seq x y z
N MET A 1 59.63 -3.87 30.91
CA MET A 1 58.36 -4.06 30.19
C MET A 1 57.27 -3.26 30.89
N LEU A 2 56.92 -2.09 30.35
CA LEU A 2 55.69 -1.37 30.70
C LEU A 2 55.19 -0.71 29.41
N LYS A 3 54.10 -1.25 28.87
CA LYS A 3 53.43 -0.72 27.68
C LYS A 3 52.52 0.42 28.12
N ILE A 4 52.84 1.64 27.71
CA ILE A 4 51.87 2.73 27.65
C ILE A 4 51.76 3.09 26.18
N THR A 5 50.75 2.53 25.52
CA THR A 5 50.28 3.03 24.23
C THR A 5 48.92 3.65 24.44
N ARG A 6 48.90 4.96 24.20
CA ARG A 6 47.76 5.85 24.11
C ARG A 6 46.62 5.21 23.32
N LEU A 7 45.39 5.30 23.82
CA LEU A 7 44.28 5.93 23.11
C LEU A 7 43.08 6.01 24.07
N ASN A 8 42.91 7.21 24.61
CA ASN A 8 41.69 7.66 25.25
C ASN A 8 40.82 8.28 24.14
N LEU A 9 39.49 8.14 24.27
CA LEU A 9 38.45 8.55 23.30
C LEU A 9 38.52 7.68 22.00
N ILE A 10 37.49 6.95 21.61
CA ILE A 10 36.12 7.40 21.36
C ILE A 10 35.20 6.19 21.61
N SER A 11 34.41 6.25 22.68
CA SER A 11 33.19 5.45 22.78
C SER A 11 32.19 6.07 21.81
N LEU A 12 32.21 5.63 20.54
CA LEU A 12 31.19 6.01 19.57
C LEU A 12 30.00 5.08 19.79
N VAL A 13 29.20 5.44 20.78
CA VAL A 13 27.81 4.99 20.89
C VAL A 13 27.10 5.49 19.64
N ILE A 14 27.14 4.69 18.57
CA ILE A 14 26.22 4.84 17.44
C ILE A 14 24.88 4.28 17.94
N TRP A 15 24.20 5.11 18.72
CA TRP A 15 22.82 4.93 19.13
C TRP A 15 22.06 6.19 18.75
N LEU A 16 22.12 6.52 17.46
CA LEU A 16 21.39 7.63 16.86
C LEU A 16 20.84 7.18 15.52
N SER A 17 19.55 6.83 15.56
CA SER A 17 18.58 7.03 14.48
C SER A 17 18.94 6.47 13.10
N VAL A 18 18.94 5.14 12.97
CA VAL A 18 18.76 4.53 11.64
C VAL A 18 17.27 4.62 11.29
N THR A 19 16.96 5.75 10.65
CA THR A 19 15.88 6.01 9.66
C THR A 19 14.40 5.93 10.07
N PRO A 20 13.70 7.08 10.03
CA PRO A 20 12.35 7.17 9.50
C PRO A 20 12.33 7.49 7.98
N LEU A 21 13.48 7.81 7.35
CA LEU A 21 13.52 8.15 5.92
C LEU A 21 13.32 6.96 4.97
N PHE A 22 13.64 5.74 5.40
CA PHE A 22 13.50 4.56 4.55
C PHE A 22 12.02 4.18 4.33
N LEU A 23 11.16 4.41 5.34
CA LEU A 23 9.72 4.13 5.28
C LEU A 23 8.97 5.07 4.32
N LEU A 24 9.34 6.36 4.30
CA LEU A 24 8.75 7.36 3.40
C LEU A 24 9.16 7.19 1.93
N ALA A 25 10.38 6.69 1.68
CA ALA A 25 10.85 6.41 0.33
C ALA A 25 10.18 5.16 -0.26
N THR A 26 9.93 4.12 0.57
CA THR A 26 9.17 2.94 0.14
C THR A 26 7.71 3.27 -0.16
N SER A 27 7.05 4.11 0.65
CA SER A 27 5.64 4.45 0.42
C SER A 27 5.42 5.26 -0.86
N ALA A 28 6.35 6.17 -1.21
CA ALA A 28 6.29 6.93 -2.45
C ALA A 28 6.51 6.02 -3.68
N ALA A 29 7.53 5.17 -3.66
CA ALA A 29 7.79 4.24 -4.75
C ALA A 29 6.69 3.18 -4.91
N GLU A 30 6.08 2.72 -3.82
CA GLU A 30 4.94 1.80 -3.85
C GLU A 30 3.68 2.47 -4.40
N LYS A 31 3.49 3.75 -4.11
CA LYS A 31 2.39 4.55 -4.68
C LYS A 31 2.58 4.77 -6.18
N ASP A 32 3.78 5.16 -6.63
CA ASP A 32 4.09 5.33 -8.05
C ASP A 32 3.88 4.02 -8.82
N LYS A 33 4.32 2.90 -8.25
CA LYS A 33 4.10 1.56 -8.81
C LYS A 33 2.62 1.19 -8.86
N PHE A 34 1.83 1.58 -7.85
CA PHE A 34 0.39 1.33 -7.85
C PHE A 34 -0.33 2.12 -8.95
N GLU A 35 0.05 3.38 -9.15
CA GLU A 35 -0.49 4.23 -10.23
C GLU A 35 -0.13 3.67 -11.61
N GLU A 36 1.12 3.22 -11.80
CA GLU A 36 1.55 2.55 -13.02
C GLU A 36 0.71 1.29 -13.31
N LEU A 37 0.56 0.41 -12.32
CA LEU A 37 -0.25 -0.81 -12.46
C LEU A 37 -1.74 -0.48 -12.70
N SER A 38 -2.25 0.60 -12.11
CA SER A 38 -3.62 1.06 -12.36
C SER A 38 -3.82 1.49 -13.82
N SER A 39 -2.85 2.19 -14.41
CA SER A 39 -2.85 2.53 -15.84
C SER A 39 -2.78 1.30 -16.71
N GLN A 40 -1.83 0.39 -16.43
CA GLN A 40 -1.67 -0.87 -17.18
C GLN A 40 -2.94 -1.73 -17.14
N LEU A 41 -3.62 -1.79 -16.00
CA LEU A 41 -4.88 -2.51 -15.87
C LEU A 41 -5.99 -1.90 -16.72
N SER A 42 -6.10 -0.57 -16.71
CA SER A 42 -7.07 0.15 -17.55
C SER A 42 -6.81 -0.12 -19.03
N GLU A 43 -5.56 0.01 -19.47
CA GLU A 43 -5.15 -0.25 -20.85
C GLU A 43 -5.42 -1.71 -21.26
N ALA A 44 -5.10 -2.67 -20.39
CA ALA A 44 -5.37 -4.08 -20.65
C ALA A 44 -6.87 -4.37 -20.79
N ILE A 45 -7.71 -3.74 -19.97
CA ILE A 45 -9.17 -3.86 -20.06
C ILE A 45 -9.69 -3.24 -21.36
N ASP A 46 -9.22 -2.04 -21.71
CA ASP A 46 -9.65 -1.31 -22.91
C ASP A 46 -9.23 -2.06 -24.19
N ALA A 47 -8.04 -2.66 -24.19
CA ALA A 47 -7.55 -3.56 -25.23
C ALA A 47 -8.22 -4.95 -25.23
N ARG A 48 -9.14 -5.22 -24.28
CA ARG A 48 -9.78 -6.53 -24.05
C ARG A 48 -8.77 -7.66 -23.82
N ASN A 49 -7.58 -7.33 -23.34
CA ASN A 49 -6.54 -8.27 -22.95
C ASN A 49 -6.75 -8.68 -21.49
N PHE A 50 -7.73 -9.55 -21.24
CA PHE A 50 -8.09 -9.96 -19.88
C PHE A 50 -7.05 -10.84 -19.19
N GLN A 51 -6.14 -11.46 -19.96
CA GLN A 51 -5.01 -12.16 -19.38
C GLN A 51 -4.04 -11.16 -18.73
N ALA A 52 -3.67 -10.10 -19.45
CA ALA A 52 -2.86 -9.03 -18.90
C ALA A 52 -3.56 -8.35 -17.73
N ALA A 53 -4.87 -8.04 -17.86
CA ALA A 53 -5.64 -7.43 -16.76
C ALA A 53 -5.59 -8.29 -15.47
N ARG A 54 -5.74 -9.62 -15.59
CA ARG A 54 -5.63 -10.53 -14.44
C ARG A 54 -4.24 -10.49 -13.81
N THR A 55 -3.20 -10.55 -14.62
CA THR A 55 -1.81 -10.49 -14.15
C THR A 55 -1.51 -9.16 -13.46
N THR A 56 -1.94 -8.04 -14.03
CA THR A 56 -1.80 -6.73 -13.38
C THR A 56 -2.55 -6.68 -12.06
N MET A 57 -3.78 -7.23 -11.98
CA MET A 57 -4.50 -7.33 -10.70
C MET A 57 -3.75 -8.19 -9.67
N GLU A 58 -3.17 -9.33 -10.07
CA GLU A 58 -2.32 -10.18 -9.21
C GLU A 58 -1.14 -9.40 -8.63
N GLU A 59 -0.49 -8.56 -9.44
CA GLU A 59 0.64 -7.72 -9.03
C GLU A 59 0.21 -6.56 -8.10
N MET A 60 -1.01 -6.05 -8.24
CA MET A 60 -1.57 -5.01 -7.37
C MET A 60 -1.95 -5.55 -5.99
N MET A 61 -2.38 -6.81 -5.87
CA MET A 61 -2.82 -7.41 -4.60
C MET A 61 -1.85 -7.24 -3.43
N PRO A 62 -0.53 -7.51 -3.55
CA PRO A 62 0.41 -7.29 -2.44
C PRO A 62 0.52 -5.80 -2.05
N LEU A 63 0.48 -4.88 -3.01
CA LEU A 63 0.53 -3.44 -2.74
C LEU A 63 -0.72 -2.97 -2.00
N MET A 64 -1.91 -3.37 -2.45
CA MET A 64 -3.17 -3.08 -1.75
C MET A 64 -3.15 -3.58 -0.30
N LYS A 65 -2.54 -4.75 -0.07
CA LYS A 65 -2.43 -5.35 1.26
C LYS A 65 -1.53 -4.53 2.19
N GLU A 66 -0.39 -4.03 1.69
CA GLU A 66 0.49 -3.17 2.49
C GLU A 66 -0.18 -1.82 2.78
N ILE A 67 -0.84 -1.20 1.80
CA ILE A 67 -1.63 0.04 2.01
C ILE A 67 -2.69 -0.16 3.10
N LEU A 68 -3.45 -1.27 3.06
CA LEU A 68 -4.45 -1.57 4.10
C LEU A 68 -3.84 -1.75 5.48
N LYS A 69 -2.63 -2.31 5.56
CA LYS A 69 -1.91 -2.51 6.82
C LYS A 69 -1.40 -1.18 7.38
N GLU A 70 -0.94 -0.27 6.54
CA GLU A 70 -0.57 1.09 6.93
C GLU A 70 -1.79 1.88 7.42
N ASN A 71 -2.88 1.89 6.66
CA ASN A 71 -4.10 2.58 7.05
C ASN A 71 -4.70 2.03 8.37
N LYS A 72 -4.55 0.73 8.66
CA LYS A 72 -4.93 0.13 9.96
C LYS A 72 -4.06 0.61 11.12
N LYS A 73 -2.77 0.82 10.88
CA LYS A 73 -1.86 1.42 11.88
C LYS A 73 -2.25 2.86 12.15
N GLU A 74 -2.48 3.64 11.09
CA GLU A 74 -2.92 5.03 11.20
C GLU A 74 -4.23 5.16 11.98
N LEU A 75 -5.25 4.33 11.69
CA LEU A 75 -6.48 4.29 12.47
C LEU A 75 -6.22 4.00 13.96
N SER A 76 -5.29 3.11 14.26
CA SER A 76 -4.93 2.76 15.65
C SER A 76 -4.23 3.91 16.37
N GLU A 77 -3.50 4.76 15.65
CA GLU A 77 -2.86 5.96 16.17
C GLU A 77 -3.87 7.08 16.37
N LEU A 78 -4.76 7.30 15.38
CA LEU A 78 -5.86 8.27 15.47
C LEU A 78 -6.80 7.98 16.64
N LYS A 79 -7.11 6.71 16.91
CA LYS A 79 -7.94 6.30 18.07
C LYS A 79 -7.28 6.52 19.43
N LYS A 80 -5.95 6.66 19.48
CA LYS A 80 -5.20 6.91 20.73
C LYS A 80 -5.02 8.40 21.02
N GLY A 81 -5.20 9.27 20.03
CA GLY A 81 -5.14 10.71 20.23
C GLY A 81 -6.37 11.20 21.01
N ASP A 82 -6.15 12.06 22.00
CA ASP A 82 -7.24 12.61 22.84
C ASP A 82 -8.15 13.60 22.06
N SER A 83 -7.71 14.09 20.90
CA SER A 83 -8.49 14.93 19.99
C SER A 83 -7.92 14.86 18.56
N PRO A 84 -8.26 13.83 17.78
CA PRO A 84 -7.74 13.67 16.41
C PRO A 84 -8.26 14.80 15.50
N GLU A 85 -7.38 15.37 14.69
CA GLU A 85 -7.73 16.38 13.66
C GLU A 85 -8.62 15.80 12.55
N VAL A 86 -8.59 14.47 12.40
CA VAL A 86 -9.35 13.71 11.40
C VAL A 86 -10.55 13.05 12.06
N ASP A 87 -11.70 13.07 11.39
CA ASP A 87 -12.88 12.31 11.80
C ASP A 87 -12.57 10.80 11.74
N VAL A 88 -12.36 10.20 12.90
CA VAL A 88 -12.04 8.78 13.09
C VAL A 88 -13.13 7.87 12.53
N GLN A 89 -14.40 8.25 12.66
CA GLN A 89 -15.51 7.43 12.15
C GLN A 89 -15.52 7.45 10.62
N LEU A 90 -15.27 8.61 10.02
CA LEU A 90 -15.14 8.72 8.57
C LEU A 90 -13.93 7.93 8.05
N PHE A 91 -12.79 8.01 8.74
CA PHE A 91 -11.60 7.23 8.39
C PHE A 91 -11.88 5.73 8.48
N GLU A 92 -12.50 5.26 9.57
CA GLU A 92 -12.87 3.86 9.77
C GLU A 92 -13.82 3.37 8.66
N LYS A 93 -14.83 4.17 8.29
CA LYS A 93 -15.74 3.85 7.19
C LYS A 93 -15.01 3.73 5.84
N LYS A 94 -14.10 4.66 5.53
CA LYS A 94 -13.28 4.60 4.31
C LYS A 94 -12.38 3.35 4.30
N LEU A 95 -11.76 3.02 5.43
CA LEU A 95 -10.92 1.83 5.57
C LEU A 95 -11.72 0.53 5.41
N THR A 96 -12.95 0.47 5.93
CA THR A 96 -13.86 -0.65 5.71
C THR A 96 -14.13 -0.81 4.22
N ARG A 97 -14.50 0.27 3.52
CA ARG A 97 -14.76 0.22 2.08
C ARG A 97 -13.53 -0.21 1.27
N LYS A 98 -12.35 0.30 1.62
CA LYS A 98 -11.07 -0.08 1.00
C LYS A 98 -10.78 -1.58 1.19
N THR A 99 -11.12 -2.13 2.35
CA THR A 99 -11.00 -3.57 2.65
C THR A 99 -11.99 -4.41 1.82
N GLU A 100 -13.23 -3.96 1.65
CA GLU A 100 -14.23 -4.64 0.82
C GLU A 100 -13.80 -4.71 -0.66
N LEU A 101 -13.22 -3.63 -1.18
CA LEU A 101 -12.66 -3.57 -2.52
C LEU A 101 -11.53 -4.59 -2.69
N TYR A 102 -10.58 -4.64 -1.74
CA TYR A 102 -9.51 -5.63 -1.74
C TYR A 102 -10.01 -7.07 -1.78
N GLU A 103 -10.97 -7.43 -0.91
CA GLU A 103 -11.55 -8.78 -0.89
C GLU A 103 -12.32 -9.09 -2.18
N SER A 104 -12.92 -8.08 -2.81
CA SER A 104 -13.58 -8.22 -4.11
C SER A 104 -12.55 -8.48 -5.21
N PHE A 105 -11.44 -7.74 -5.27
CA PHE A 105 -10.37 -7.96 -6.23
C PHE A 105 -9.67 -9.30 -6.06
N LYS A 106 -9.46 -9.73 -4.82
CA LYS A 106 -8.93 -11.07 -4.52
C LYS A 106 -9.74 -12.17 -5.17
N LYS A 107 -11.08 -12.12 -5.03
CA LYS A 107 -11.99 -13.08 -5.68
C LYS A 107 -11.94 -13.00 -7.20
N LEU A 108 -11.59 -11.84 -7.77
CA LEU A 108 -11.52 -11.64 -9.22
C LEU A 108 -10.22 -12.17 -9.81
N VAL A 109 -9.13 -12.08 -9.07
CA VAL A 109 -7.86 -12.71 -9.43
C VAL A 109 -7.99 -14.24 -9.52
N ASP A 110 -8.82 -14.83 -8.66
CA ASP A 110 -9.04 -16.28 -8.61
C ASP A 110 -9.94 -16.81 -9.74
N VAL A 111 -10.62 -15.95 -10.51
CA VAL A 111 -11.46 -16.39 -11.64
C VAL A 111 -10.71 -16.38 -12.97
N SER A 112 -11.27 -17.08 -13.97
CA SER A 112 -10.72 -17.09 -15.32
C SER A 112 -10.71 -15.68 -15.95
N PRO A 113 -9.72 -15.35 -16.80
CA PRO A 113 -9.67 -14.08 -17.55
C PRO A 113 -10.97 -13.74 -18.27
N ALA A 114 -11.65 -14.74 -18.84
CA ALA A 114 -12.92 -14.54 -19.54
C ALA A 114 -14.03 -13.97 -18.63
N ALA A 115 -14.01 -14.31 -17.34
CA ALA A 115 -14.97 -13.80 -16.35
C ALA A 115 -14.75 -12.32 -16.01
N LEU A 116 -13.53 -11.79 -16.21
CA LEU A 116 -13.22 -10.37 -15.99
C LEU A 116 -13.89 -9.46 -17.01
N ARG A 117 -14.22 -9.99 -18.21
CA ARG A 117 -14.92 -9.25 -19.27
C ARG A 117 -16.26 -8.70 -18.82
N GLY A 118 -17.02 -9.47 -18.05
CA GLY A 118 -18.33 -9.04 -17.53
C GLY A 118 -18.24 -8.05 -16.37
N LYS A 119 -17.02 -7.79 -15.88
CA LYS A 119 -16.75 -6.99 -14.67
C LYS A 119 -15.77 -5.86 -14.92
N SER A 120 -15.43 -5.60 -16.18
CA SER A 120 -14.39 -4.64 -16.59
C SER A 120 -14.62 -3.25 -16.03
N GLN A 121 -15.84 -2.71 -16.13
CA GLN A 121 -16.15 -1.38 -15.58
C GLN A 121 -16.02 -1.35 -14.06
N MET A 122 -16.57 -2.36 -13.38
CA MET A 122 -16.47 -2.50 -11.92
C MET A 122 -15.01 -2.59 -11.44
N ILE A 123 -14.13 -3.22 -12.22
CA ILE A 123 -12.70 -3.31 -11.91
C ILE A 123 -12.04 -1.94 -12.05
N LYS A 124 -12.28 -1.21 -13.16
CA LYS A 124 -11.73 0.14 -13.37
C LYS A 124 -12.18 1.10 -12.27
N ASP A 125 -13.49 1.16 -12.03
CA ASP A 125 -14.08 2.06 -11.04
C ASP A 125 -13.60 1.72 -9.63
N GLY A 126 -13.56 0.43 -9.28
CA GLY A 126 -13.15 0.03 -7.94
C GLY A 126 -11.66 0.28 -7.67
N VAL A 127 -10.79 0.19 -8.69
CA VAL A 127 -9.35 0.49 -8.53
C VAL A 127 -9.13 1.97 -8.32
N ILE A 128 -9.84 2.82 -9.07
CA ILE A 128 -9.85 4.27 -8.85
C ILE A 128 -10.36 4.58 -7.44
N GLU A 129 -11.50 4.00 -7.06
CA GLU A 129 -12.08 4.17 -5.72
C GLU A 129 -11.08 3.74 -4.63
N PHE A 130 -10.33 2.65 -4.83
CA PHE A 130 -9.34 2.20 -3.86
C PHE A 130 -8.21 3.23 -3.64
N VAL A 131 -7.76 3.90 -4.71
CA VAL A 131 -6.72 4.95 -4.61
C VAL A 131 -7.26 6.21 -3.95
N GLU A 132 -8.47 6.63 -4.33
CA GLU A 132 -9.10 7.84 -3.81
C GLU A 132 -9.59 7.69 -2.36
N LEU A 133 -9.80 6.45 -1.90
CA LEU A 133 -10.12 6.16 -0.51
C LEU A 133 -8.88 6.31 0.36
N ILE A 134 -8.81 7.47 1.05
CA ILE A 134 -7.80 7.94 2.02
C ILE A 134 -6.66 8.67 1.34
#